data_AF-A0A438J8J4-F1
#
_entry.id   AF-A0A438J8J4-F1
#
_cell.length_a   1.000
_cell.length_b   1.000
_cell.length_c   1.000
_cell.angle_alpha   90.00
_cell.angle_beta   90.00
_cell.angle_gamma   90.00
#
_symmetry.space_group_name_H-M   'P 1'
#
loop_
_entity.id
_entity.type
_entity.pdbx_description
1 polymer ?
#
loop_
_entity_poly.entity_id
_entity_poly.type
_entity_poly.pdbx_seq_one_letter_code
_entity_poly.pdbx_strand_id
1 'polypeptide(L)'
;MPCYFLSLFKIPASVAAKIERMQRDFLWSGVGEGKRDHLVNWDVVCKPKSRGGLGFGKISIRNVALLGKWMWRYPREGSALWHQVILSIYGSHSNGWDVNNIVRWSHRCPWKAIALVYQEFSKFTRFVVGNGDRIRFWDDLWWGEQPLGVQYPRLLRVVTDKNAPISSILGYTRPFSWNFTFRRNLSDSEIEDLEGLMQSFDRLHISSSVPDKRSWSLSPSGLFTVKSFFLALSQYSKSPPIFPTKFVWNAQVPFKVKSFVWLVAHKKVNTNDLLQLRRPYKALSPDI
;
A
#
# COMPACT_ATOMS: atom_id res chain seq x y z
N MET A 1 -1.29 -17.01 -13.39
CA MET A 1 -0.19 -16.58 -12.50
C MET A 1 -0.44 -17.23 -11.13
N PRO A 2 0.54 -17.85 -10.46
CA PRO A 2 0.28 -18.54 -9.20
C PRO A 2 0.09 -17.53 -8.05
N CYS A 3 -1.12 -16.98 -7.96
CA CYS A 3 -1.50 -15.99 -6.94
C CYS A 3 -1.29 -16.52 -5.51
N TYR A 4 -1.39 -17.84 -5.33
CA TYR A 4 -1.19 -18.48 -4.04
C TYR A 4 0.23 -18.27 -3.50
N PHE A 5 1.25 -18.62 -4.29
CA PHE A 5 2.66 -18.45 -3.90
C PHE A 5 3.00 -16.99 -3.61
N LEU A 6 2.59 -16.08 -4.50
CA LEU A 6 2.82 -14.63 -4.34
C LEU A 6 2.07 -14.04 -3.15
N SER A 7 1.09 -14.75 -2.58
CA SER A 7 0.40 -14.31 -1.38
C SER A 7 1.08 -14.73 -0.09
N LEU A 8 1.97 -15.72 -0.11
CA LEU A 8 2.61 -16.26 1.09
C LEU A 8 4.10 -15.94 1.18
N PHE A 9 4.78 -15.88 0.02
CA PHE A 9 6.22 -15.76 -0.03
C PHE A 9 6.65 -14.53 -0.81
N LYS A 10 7.73 -13.89 -0.35
CA LYS A 10 8.40 -12.84 -1.13
C LYS A 10 9.05 -13.47 -2.35
N ILE A 11 8.70 -12.98 -3.53
CA ILE A 11 9.30 -13.47 -4.77
C ILE A 11 10.75 -12.99 -4.88
N PRO A 12 11.71 -13.87 -5.21
CA PRO A 12 13.08 -13.43 -5.52
C PRO A 12 13.10 -12.53 -6.76
N ALA A 13 13.99 -11.52 -6.76
CA ALA A 13 14.07 -10.54 -7.85
C ALA A 13 14.39 -11.18 -9.21
N SER A 14 15.25 -12.20 -9.23
CA SER A 14 15.59 -12.96 -10.46
C SER A 14 14.39 -13.71 -11.05
N VAL A 15 13.56 -14.33 -10.19
CA VAL A 15 12.33 -15.02 -10.60
C VAL A 15 11.30 -14.03 -11.11
N ALA A 16 11.14 -12.89 -10.42
CA ALA A 16 10.28 -11.79 -10.89
C ALA A 16 10.70 -11.31 -12.28
N ALA A 17 11.99 -11.03 -12.47
CA ALA A 17 12.54 -10.59 -13.76
C ALA A 17 12.34 -11.64 -14.87
N LYS A 18 12.51 -12.93 -14.56
CA LYS A 18 12.25 -14.02 -15.51
C LYS A 18 10.79 -14.08 -15.92
N ILE A 19 9.85 -13.95 -14.98
CA ILE A 19 8.42 -13.95 -15.28
C ILE A 19 8.02 -12.72 -16.10
N GLU A 20 8.48 -11.53 -15.72
CA GLU A 20 8.19 -10.29 -16.46
C GLU A 20 8.80 -10.31 -17.87
N ARG A 21 9.97 -10.95 -18.05
CA ARG A 21 10.54 -11.23 -19.36
C ARG A 21 9.63 -12.12 -20.19
N MET A 22 9.18 -13.26 -19.66
CA MET A 22 8.25 -14.15 -20.37
C MET A 22 6.95 -13.45 -20.75
N GLN A 23 6.40 -12.60 -19.88
CA GLN A 23 5.18 -11.81 -20.17
C GLN A 23 5.40 -10.81 -21.31
N ARG A 24 6.55 -10.13 -21.31
CA ARG A 24 6.91 -9.17 -22.35
C ARG A 24 7.18 -9.86 -23.69
N ASP A 25 7.94 -10.94 -23.67
CA ASP A 25 8.25 -11.72 -24.87
C ASP A 25 6.97 -12.30 -25.47
N PHE A 26 6.05 -12.80 -24.65
CA PHE A 26 4.72 -13.24 -25.08
C PHE A 26 3.90 -12.11 -25.71
N LEU A 27 3.87 -10.92 -25.08
CA LEU A 27 3.11 -9.78 -25.58
C LEU A 27 3.58 -9.33 -26.98
N TRP A 28 4.89 -9.31 -27.21
CA TRP A 28 5.46 -8.75 -28.44
C TRP A 28 5.75 -9.79 -29.51
N SER A 29 6.21 -10.98 -29.13
CA SER A 29 6.66 -12.02 -30.08
C SER A 29 5.55 -13.03 -30.43
N GLY A 30 4.54 -13.19 -29.57
CA GLY A 30 3.47 -14.17 -29.78
C GLY A 30 4.00 -15.62 -29.78
N VAL A 31 3.30 -16.52 -30.48
CA VAL A 31 3.64 -17.96 -30.59
C VAL A 31 4.47 -18.25 -31.86
N GLY A 32 4.69 -17.25 -32.72
CA GLY A 32 5.43 -17.43 -33.97
C GLY A 32 6.95 -17.28 -33.81
N GLU A 33 7.71 -17.82 -34.77
CA GLU A 33 9.16 -17.68 -34.80
C GLU A 33 9.60 -16.25 -35.19
N GLY A 34 10.67 -15.78 -34.55
CA GLY A 34 11.31 -14.49 -34.82
C GLY A 34 11.19 -13.46 -33.69
N LYS A 35 12.30 -12.75 -33.41
CA LYS A 35 12.31 -11.63 -32.47
C LYS A 35 11.51 -10.46 -33.04
N ARG A 36 10.45 -10.04 -32.34
CA ARG A 36 9.69 -8.82 -32.66
C ARG A 36 10.12 -7.66 -31.77
N ASP A 37 10.06 -6.44 -32.32
CA ASP A 37 10.46 -5.25 -31.58
C ASP A 37 9.48 -4.97 -30.43
N HIS A 38 10.03 -4.68 -29.25
CA HIS A 38 9.24 -4.26 -28.09
C HIS A 38 8.83 -2.80 -28.25
N LEU A 39 7.66 -2.55 -28.86
CA LEU A 39 7.26 -1.22 -29.32
C LEU A 39 7.06 -0.22 -28.18
N VAL A 40 6.47 -0.67 -27.06
CA VAL A 40 6.17 0.16 -25.89
C VAL A 40 6.97 -0.33 -24.69
N ASN A 41 7.58 0.60 -23.96
CA ASN A 41 8.35 0.29 -22.75
C ASN A 41 7.48 -0.49 -21.75
N TRP A 42 8.05 -1.55 -21.17
CA TRP A 42 7.38 -2.42 -20.21
C TRP A 42 6.80 -1.68 -19.00
N ASP A 43 7.47 -0.63 -18.53
CA ASP A 43 6.96 0.20 -17.43
C ASP A 43 5.66 0.92 -17.80
N VAL A 44 5.51 1.35 -19.06
CA VAL A 44 4.26 1.92 -19.57
C VAL A 44 3.20 0.84 -19.71
N VAL A 45 3.55 -0.31 -20.28
CA VAL A 45 2.66 -1.48 -20.41
C VAL A 45 2.09 -1.91 -19.04
N CYS A 46 2.91 -1.84 -17.98
CA CYS A 46 2.51 -2.20 -16.63
C CYS A 46 1.50 -1.21 -16.00
N LYS A 47 1.38 0.02 -16.49
CA LYS A 47 0.43 1.01 -15.96
C LYS A 47 -1.02 0.54 -16.18
N PRO A 48 -2.00 1.05 -15.40
CA PRO A 48 -3.41 0.78 -15.65
C PRO A 48 -3.81 1.33 -17.02
N LYS A 49 -4.88 0.75 -17.61
CA LYS A 49 -5.47 1.25 -18.85
C LYS A 49 -5.84 2.72 -18.79
N SER A 50 -6.33 3.18 -17.64
CA SER A 50 -6.62 4.59 -17.40
C SER A 50 -5.40 5.49 -17.64
N ARG A 51 -4.17 4.99 -17.49
CA ARG A 51 -2.92 5.74 -17.67
C ARG A 51 -2.16 5.32 -18.93
N GLY A 52 -2.86 4.76 -19.90
CA GLY A 52 -2.28 4.33 -21.15
C GLY A 52 -1.46 3.05 -21.08
N GLY A 53 -1.47 2.30 -19.98
CA GLY A 53 -0.88 0.95 -19.98
C GLY A 53 -1.89 -0.13 -20.37
N LEU A 54 -1.50 -1.39 -20.18
CA LEU A 54 -2.35 -2.57 -20.37
C LEU A 54 -2.83 -3.18 -19.05
N GLY A 55 -2.28 -2.73 -17.92
CA GLY A 55 -2.69 -3.16 -16.59
C GLY A 55 -2.06 -4.46 -16.11
N PHE A 56 -0.99 -4.95 -16.75
CA PHE A 56 -0.27 -6.14 -16.28
C PHE A 56 0.27 -5.95 -14.86
N GLY A 57 0.87 -4.79 -14.60
CA GLY A 57 1.51 -4.46 -13.33
C GLY A 57 2.82 -5.22 -13.10
N LYS A 58 3.73 -4.63 -12.32
CA LYS A 58 4.96 -5.30 -11.91
C LYS A 58 4.65 -6.43 -10.92
N ILE A 59 5.23 -7.61 -11.14
CA ILE A 59 4.94 -8.79 -10.32
C ILE A 59 5.49 -8.63 -8.90
N SER A 60 6.62 -7.95 -8.76
CA SER A 60 7.23 -7.61 -7.47
C SER A 60 6.29 -6.72 -6.63
N ILE A 61 5.69 -5.70 -7.24
CA ILE A 61 4.73 -4.82 -6.55
C ILE A 61 3.45 -5.58 -6.19
N ARG A 62 2.96 -6.43 -7.10
CA ARG A 62 1.79 -7.28 -6.83
C ARG A 62 2.04 -8.24 -5.66
N ASN A 63 3.25 -8.79 -5.56
CA ASN A 63 3.66 -9.64 -4.44
C ASN A 63 3.63 -8.88 -3.11
N VAL A 64 4.22 -7.68 -3.04
CA VAL A 64 4.15 -6.83 -1.83
C VAL A 64 2.70 -6.53 -1.45
N ALA A 65 1.86 -6.18 -2.43
CA ALA A 65 0.44 -5.90 -2.18
C ALA A 65 -0.32 -7.12 -1.65
N LEU A 66 -0.02 -8.31 -2.17
CA LEU A 66 -0.61 -9.58 -1.73
C LEU A 66 -0.14 -9.97 -0.32
N LEU A 67 1.13 -9.73 0.02
CA LEU A 67 1.66 -9.98 1.37
C LEU A 67 1.02 -9.03 2.40
N GLY A 68 0.80 -7.76 2.05
CA GLY A 68 0.09 -6.79 2.90
C GLY A 68 -1.32 -7.22 3.31
N LYS A 69 -1.95 -8.13 2.57
CA LYS A 69 -3.23 -8.76 2.96
C LYS A 69 -3.14 -9.43 4.33
N TRP A 70 -2.02 -10.07 4.65
CA TRP A 70 -1.87 -10.78 5.93
C TRP A 70 -1.69 -9.81 7.09
N MET A 71 -1.01 -8.68 6.87
CA MET A 71 -0.94 -7.58 7.85
C MET A 71 -2.33 -7.04 8.18
N TRP A 72 -3.22 -6.96 7.19
CA TRP A 72 -4.61 -6.56 7.42
C TRP A 72 -5.42 -7.61 8.18
N ARG A 73 -5.24 -8.89 7.84
CA ARG A 73 -6.03 -10.00 8.40
C ARG A 73 -5.62 -10.36 9.83
N TYR A 74 -4.34 -10.22 10.17
CA TYR A 74 -3.78 -10.63 11.47
C TYR A 74 -4.60 -10.15 12.68
N PRO A 75 -4.80 -8.83 12.89
CA PRO A 75 -5.54 -8.37 14.06
C PRO A 75 -7.06 -8.60 13.98
N ARG A 76 -7.59 -9.06 12.83
CA ARG A 76 -9.03 -9.26 12.58
C ARG A 76 -9.47 -10.72 12.70
N GLU A 77 -8.57 -11.65 12.46
CA GLU A 77 -8.86 -13.08 12.40
C GLU A 77 -8.22 -13.83 13.55
N GLY A 78 -8.29 -13.25 14.75
CA GLY A 78 -7.66 -13.78 15.96
C GLY A 78 -8.05 -15.24 16.26
N SER A 79 -9.28 -15.64 15.94
CA SER A 79 -9.79 -17.01 16.17
C SER A 79 -9.42 -18.01 15.08
N ALA A 80 -8.86 -17.58 13.95
CA ALA A 80 -8.53 -18.48 12.85
C ALA A 80 -7.32 -19.36 13.20
N LEU A 81 -7.34 -20.64 12.78
CA LEU A 81 -6.25 -21.58 13.06
C LEU A 81 -4.88 -21.06 12.60
N TRP A 82 -4.82 -20.45 11.41
CA TRP A 82 -3.58 -19.88 10.89
C TRP A 82 -3.04 -18.77 11.81
N HIS A 83 -3.91 -17.94 12.39
CA HIS A 83 -3.52 -16.88 13.31
C HIS A 83 -2.96 -17.48 14.59
N GLN A 84 -3.65 -18.48 15.15
CA GLN A 84 -3.22 -19.19 16.37
C GLN A 84 -1.84 -19.85 16.19
N VAL A 85 -1.60 -20.49 15.04
CA VAL A 85 -0.27 -21.05 14.72
C VAL A 85 0.79 -19.95 14.67
N ILE A 86 0.55 -18.85 13.95
CA ILE A 86 1.50 -17.74 13.86
C ILE A 86 1.76 -17.11 15.24
N LEU A 87 0.71 -16.88 16.02
CA LEU A 87 0.80 -16.36 17.38
C LEU A 87 1.62 -17.28 18.29
N SER A 88 1.41 -18.59 18.22
CA SER A 88 2.16 -19.56 19.06
C SER A 88 3.66 -19.61 18.75
N ILE A 89 4.03 -19.41 17.47
CA ILE A 89 5.43 -19.50 17.03
C ILE A 89 6.17 -18.19 17.29
N TYR A 90 5.54 -17.05 17.02
CA TYR A 90 6.22 -15.76 16.99
C TYR A 90 5.78 -14.80 18.10
N GLY A 91 4.66 -15.07 18.78
CA GLY A 91 4.03 -14.12 19.67
C GLY A 91 3.42 -12.93 18.93
N SER A 92 2.83 -12.00 19.69
CA SER A 92 2.27 -10.76 19.18
C SER A 92 3.07 -9.58 19.68
N HIS A 93 3.10 -8.50 18.92
CA HIS A 93 3.51 -7.20 19.43
C HIS A 93 2.59 -6.80 20.61
N SER A 94 3.08 -5.97 21.53
CA SER A 94 2.39 -5.62 22.78
C SER A 94 1.00 -5.01 22.57
N ASN A 95 0.84 -4.20 21.51
CA ASN A 95 -0.45 -3.63 21.11
C ASN A 95 -1.37 -4.61 20.35
N GLY A 96 -0.95 -5.87 20.17
CA GLY A 96 -1.70 -6.90 19.49
C GLY A 96 -1.78 -6.76 17.97
N TRP A 97 -1.38 -5.62 17.39
CA TRP A 97 -1.76 -5.24 16.03
C TRP A 97 -1.07 -6.06 14.95
N ASP A 98 0.16 -6.51 15.25
CA ASP A 98 1.04 -7.21 14.33
C ASP A 98 1.82 -8.27 15.11
N VAL A 99 2.42 -9.21 14.39
CA VAL A 99 3.29 -10.23 14.98
C VAL A 99 4.52 -9.58 15.61
N ASN A 100 5.05 -10.19 16.67
CA ASN A 100 6.25 -9.68 17.32
C ASN A 100 7.47 -9.71 16.38
N ASN A 101 8.06 -8.54 16.12
CA ASN A 101 9.22 -8.40 15.24
C ASN A 101 10.57 -8.58 15.96
N ILE A 102 10.59 -8.69 17.29
CA ILE A 102 11.80 -8.77 18.13
C ILE A 102 12.39 -10.19 18.16
N VAL A 103 11.61 -11.21 17.77
CA VAL A 103 12.07 -12.60 17.76
C VAL A 103 13.12 -12.80 16.66
N ARG A 104 14.19 -13.57 16.93
CA ARG A 104 15.23 -13.88 15.94
C ARG A 104 14.66 -14.80 14.86
N TRP A 105 14.18 -14.19 13.78
CA TRP A 105 13.55 -14.90 12.67
C TRP A 105 14.56 -15.80 11.94
N SER A 106 14.32 -17.11 11.94
CA SER A 106 14.97 -18.03 11.00
C SER A 106 14.78 -17.54 9.56
N HIS A 107 15.79 -17.73 8.69
CA HIS A 107 15.71 -17.41 7.26
C HIS A 107 14.57 -18.17 6.55
N ARG A 108 14.05 -19.24 7.15
CA ARG A 108 12.92 -20.03 6.64
C ARG A 108 11.55 -19.57 7.13
N CYS A 109 11.47 -18.48 7.91
CA CYS A 109 10.20 -17.97 8.39
C CYS A 109 9.37 -17.33 7.25
N PRO A 110 8.16 -17.84 6.94
CA PRO A 110 7.27 -17.22 5.96
C PRO A 110 6.81 -15.82 6.38
N TRP A 111 6.61 -15.58 7.68
CA TRP A 111 6.11 -14.31 8.20
C TRP A 111 7.15 -13.18 8.16
N LYS A 112 8.45 -13.51 8.17
CA LYS A 112 9.53 -12.52 8.01
C LYS A 112 9.33 -11.67 6.75
N ALA A 113 8.93 -12.30 5.64
CA ALA A 113 8.63 -11.61 4.39
C ALA A 113 7.44 -10.65 4.50
N ILE A 114 6.41 -11.04 5.25
CA ILE A 114 5.19 -10.26 5.50
C ILE A 114 5.51 -9.06 6.39
N ALA A 115 6.26 -9.27 7.48
CA ALA A 115 6.68 -8.22 8.40
C ALA A 115 7.47 -7.11 7.70
N LEU A 116 8.32 -7.46 6.72
CA LEU A 116 9.06 -6.46 5.92
C LEU A 116 8.16 -5.55 5.07
N VAL A 117 6.89 -5.91 4.84
CA VAL A 117 5.93 -5.06 4.12
C VAL A 117 5.37 -3.96 5.03
N TYR A 118 5.54 -4.06 6.35
CA TYR A 118 4.98 -3.13 7.33
C TYR A 118 5.29 -1.67 7.01
N GLN A 119 6.54 -1.35 6.65
CA GLN A 119 6.97 0.03 6.38
C GLN A 119 6.16 0.71 5.27
N GLU A 120 5.80 -0.02 4.21
CA GLU A 120 4.97 0.53 3.13
C GLU A 120 3.48 0.44 3.44
N PHE A 121 3.07 -0.57 4.21
CA PHE A 121 1.69 -0.78 4.60
C PHE A 121 1.20 0.28 5.60
N SER A 122 2.01 0.61 6.61
CA SER A 122 1.64 1.51 7.70
C SER A 122 1.33 2.94 7.24
N LYS A 123 1.96 3.39 6.15
CA LYS A 123 1.69 4.68 5.50
C LYS A 123 0.23 4.86 5.07
N PHE A 124 -0.50 3.76 4.90
CA PHE A 124 -1.89 3.73 4.46
C PHE A 124 -2.86 3.22 5.54
N THR A 125 -2.38 3.07 6.77
CA THR A 125 -3.21 2.64 7.90
C THR A 125 -3.56 3.82 8.80
N ARG A 126 -4.80 3.81 9.27
CA ARG A 126 -5.31 4.66 10.34
C ARG A 126 -5.95 3.79 11.39
N PHE A 127 -6.17 4.33 12.58
CA PHE A 127 -6.85 3.61 13.65
C PHE A 127 -8.16 4.31 14.00
N VAL A 128 -9.18 3.51 14.31
CA VAL A 128 -10.49 3.95 14.75
C VAL A 128 -10.63 3.50 16.19
N VAL A 129 -10.81 4.48 17.07
CA VAL A 129 -10.89 4.25 18.51
C VAL A 129 -12.18 3.50 18.84
N GLY A 130 -12.03 2.41 19.58
CA GLY A 130 -13.10 1.71 20.27
C GLY A 130 -12.88 1.82 21.76
N ASN A 131 -12.19 0.85 22.34
CA ASN A 131 -11.90 0.75 23.76
C ASN A 131 -10.57 1.41 24.15
N GLY A 132 -9.71 1.72 23.16
CA GLY A 132 -8.47 2.46 23.35
C GLY A 132 -7.28 1.65 23.84
N ASP A 133 -7.41 0.32 23.97
CA ASP A 133 -6.38 -0.53 24.60
C ASP A 133 -5.18 -0.82 23.69
N ARG A 134 -5.37 -0.76 22.38
CA ARG A 134 -4.35 -1.16 21.40
C ARG A 134 -3.74 0.03 20.67
N ILE A 135 -4.40 1.18 20.70
CA ILE A 135 -3.95 2.38 19.98
C ILE A 135 -3.05 3.20 20.89
N ARG A 136 -1.82 3.43 20.47
CA ARG A 136 -0.89 4.32 21.18
C ARG A 136 -1.30 5.76 20.95
N PHE A 137 -1.50 6.50 22.02
CA PHE A 137 -2.07 7.84 21.97
C PHE A 137 -1.26 8.80 21.10
N TRP A 138 0.07 8.79 21.21
CA TRP A 138 0.92 9.76 20.53
C TRP A 138 1.38 9.34 19.13
N ASP A 139 1.69 8.06 18.94
CA ASP A 139 2.39 7.57 17.74
C ASP A 139 1.45 7.06 16.64
N ASP A 140 0.27 6.56 17.00
CA ASP A 140 -0.64 5.97 16.02
C ASP A 140 -1.54 7.05 15.39
N LEU A 141 -1.84 6.92 14.09
CA LEU A 141 -2.70 7.87 13.38
C LEU A 141 -4.19 7.55 13.63
N TRP A 142 -4.74 8.06 14.72
CA TRP A 142 -6.14 7.84 15.12
C TRP A 142 -7.00 9.11 15.19
N TRP A 143 -6.37 10.29 15.21
CA TRP A 143 -7.05 11.59 15.23
C TRP A 143 -6.40 12.59 14.27
N GLY A 144 -7.21 13.34 13.51
CA GLY A 144 -6.70 14.31 12.53
C GLY A 144 -5.93 13.68 11.36
N GLU A 145 -5.02 14.42 10.72
CA GLU A 145 -4.28 13.93 9.54
C GLU A 145 -2.88 13.37 9.86
N GLN A 146 -2.35 13.62 11.06
CA GLN A 146 -1.03 13.17 11.51
C GLN A 146 -1.12 12.61 12.94
N PRO A 147 -0.18 11.75 13.38
CA PRO A 147 -0.13 11.33 14.77
C PRO A 147 -0.08 12.53 15.73
N LEU A 148 -0.70 12.42 16.90
CA LEU A 148 -0.77 13.53 17.87
C LEU A 148 0.61 13.98 18.34
N GLY A 149 1.59 13.06 18.41
CA GLY A 149 2.96 13.39 18.77
C GLY A 149 3.65 14.31 17.75
N VAL A 150 3.21 14.29 16.49
CA VAL A 150 3.69 15.21 15.43
C VAL A 150 2.95 16.54 15.52
N GLN A 151 1.66 16.53 15.85
CA GLN A 151 0.85 17.74 16.00
C GLN A 151 1.24 18.55 17.25
N TYR A 152 1.58 17.88 18.34
CA TYR A 152 1.91 18.48 19.65
C TYR A 152 3.30 18.03 20.15
N PRO A 153 4.39 18.43 19.45
CA PRO A 153 5.74 17.96 19.78
C PRO A 153 6.23 18.48 21.15
N ARG A 154 5.75 19.64 21.60
CA ARG A 154 6.08 20.19 22.93
C ARG A 154 5.54 19.32 24.06
N LEU A 155 4.26 18.95 23.98
CA LEU A 155 3.62 18.00 24.92
C LEU A 155 4.33 16.65 24.92
N LEU A 156 4.59 16.07 23.74
CA LEU A 156 5.26 14.78 23.64
C LEU A 156 6.62 14.75 24.34
N ARG A 157 7.35 15.88 24.36
CA ARG A 157 8.66 16.00 25.00
C ARG A 157 8.57 15.87 26.53
N VAL A 158 7.48 16.35 27.13
CA VAL A 158 7.31 16.40 28.59
C VAL A 158 6.51 15.23 29.15
N VAL A 159 5.82 14.45 28.31
CA VAL A 159 5.14 13.23 28.73
C VAL A 159 6.14 12.14 29.17
N THR A 160 5.79 11.42 30.24
CA THR A 160 6.60 10.34 30.79
C THR A 160 6.53 9.11 29.90
N ASP A 161 5.33 8.59 29.66
CA ASP A 161 5.08 7.44 28.79
C ASP A 161 4.56 7.84 27.41
N LYS A 162 5.43 7.73 26.41
CA LYS A 162 5.12 8.05 25.00
C LYS A 162 4.35 6.92 24.29
N ASN A 163 4.43 5.70 24.81
CA ASN A 163 3.79 4.53 24.23
C ASN A 163 2.44 4.19 24.87
N ALA A 164 1.98 5.03 25.80
CA ALA A 164 0.73 4.86 26.53
C ALA A 164 -0.46 4.65 25.57
N PRO A 165 -1.29 3.62 25.80
CA PRO A 165 -2.52 3.42 25.05
C PRO A 165 -3.57 4.48 25.41
N ILE A 166 -4.52 4.73 24.51
CA ILE A 166 -5.61 5.69 24.73
C ILE A 166 -6.35 5.42 26.04
N SER A 167 -6.65 4.15 26.36
CA SER A 167 -7.41 3.78 27.58
C SER A 167 -6.68 4.09 28.88
N SER A 168 -5.36 4.27 28.84
CA SER A 168 -4.58 4.68 30.02
C SER A 168 -4.60 6.20 30.25
N ILE A 169 -4.88 6.98 29.20
CA ILE A 169 -4.86 8.45 29.22
C ILE A 169 -6.29 9.01 29.33
N LEU A 170 -7.26 8.39 28.67
CA LEU A 170 -8.65 8.84 28.60
C LEU A 170 -9.58 7.83 29.27
N GLY A 171 -10.36 8.31 30.24
CA GLY A 171 -11.51 7.56 30.76
C GLY A 171 -12.64 7.41 29.74
N TYR A 172 -13.61 6.54 30.03
CA TYR A 172 -14.75 6.28 29.16
C TYR A 172 -15.93 7.26 29.35
N THR A 173 -16.01 7.92 30.51
CA THR A 173 -17.11 8.81 30.88
C THR A 173 -16.82 10.25 30.48
N ARG A 174 -17.87 11.01 30.11
CA ARG A 174 -17.75 12.45 29.82
C ARG A 174 -18.17 13.30 31.03
N PRO A 175 -17.49 14.43 31.30
CA PRO A 175 -16.23 14.87 30.68
C PRO A 175 -15.11 13.86 30.94
N PHE A 176 -14.21 13.70 29.97
CA PHE A 176 -13.15 12.68 30.06
C PHE A 176 -12.27 12.94 31.28
N SER A 177 -12.01 11.89 32.06
CA SER A 177 -10.93 11.90 33.05
C SER A 177 -9.60 11.73 32.34
N TRP A 178 -8.76 12.77 32.36
CA TRP A 178 -7.45 12.76 31.74
C TRP A 178 -6.39 12.32 32.73
N ASN A 179 -5.56 11.36 32.35
CA ASN A 179 -4.50 10.82 33.18
C ASN A 179 -3.13 11.00 32.52
N PHE A 180 -2.74 12.26 32.31
CA PHE A 180 -1.40 12.56 31.83
C PHE A 180 -0.38 12.57 32.97
N THR A 181 0.76 11.93 32.73
CA THR A 181 1.92 11.97 33.61
C THR A 181 3.05 12.76 32.95
N PHE A 182 3.30 13.97 33.44
CA PHE A 182 4.37 14.84 32.93
C PHE A 182 5.63 14.74 33.80
N ARG A 183 6.79 14.86 33.17
CA ARG A 183 8.11 14.81 33.83
C ARG A 183 8.42 16.05 34.67
N ARG A 184 7.69 17.14 34.43
CA ARG A 184 7.76 18.43 35.13
C ARG A 184 6.43 19.16 34.97
N ASN A 185 6.29 20.28 35.67
CA ASN A 185 5.20 21.22 35.43
C ASN A 185 5.26 21.75 33.98
N LEU A 186 4.09 21.94 33.38
CA LEU A 186 3.94 22.48 32.04
C LEU A 186 4.27 23.97 32.01
N SER A 187 4.84 24.45 30.91
CA SER A 187 4.91 25.88 30.63
C SER A 187 3.58 26.39 30.07
N ASP A 188 3.34 27.70 30.07
CA ASP A 188 2.11 28.30 29.53
C ASP A 188 1.81 27.84 28.10
N SER A 189 2.82 27.80 27.23
CA SER A 189 2.67 27.29 25.85
C SER A 189 2.36 25.79 25.75
N GLU A 190 2.75 24.99 26.75
CA GLU A 190 2.40 23.56 26.82
C GLU A 190 0.99 23.39 27.39
N ILE A 191 0.54 24.29 28.27
CA ILE A 191 -0.85 24.34 28.76
C ILE A 191 -1.80 24.69 27.61
N GLU A 192 -1.48 25.71 26.82
CA GLU A 192 -2.26 26.09 25.63
C GLU A 192 -2.39 24.91 24.63
N ASP A 193 -1.29 24.18 24.39
CA ASP A 193 -1.31 22.97 23.55
C ASP A 193 -2.23 21.89 24.12
N LEU A 194 -2.19 21.68 25.45
CA LEU A 194 -3.01 20.69 26.13
C LEU A 194 -4.49 21.06 26.06
N GLU A 195 -4.83 22.32 26.30
CA GLU A 195 -6.21 22.82 26.19
C GLU A 195 -6.75 22.65 24.77
N GLY A 196 -5.96 23.01 23.75
CA GLY A 196 -6.34 22.82 22.36
C GLY A 196 -6.53 21.34 22.00
N LEU A 197 -5.67 20.46 22.52
CA LEU A 197 -5.82 19.01 22.36
C LEU A 197 -7.13 18.52 23.00
N MET A 198 -7.40 18.92 24.24
CA MET A 198 -8.59 18.52 24.99
C MET A 198 -9.88 18.96 24.29
N GLN A 199 -9.95 20.22 23.85
CA GLN A 199 -11.08 20.77 23.08
C GLN A 199 -11.30 20.02 21.76
N SER A 200 -10.22 19.59 21.10
CA SER A 200 -10.35 18.84 19.85
C SER A 200 -11.13 17.53 20.03
N PHE A 201 -11.14 16.94 21.22
CA PHE A 201 -11.81 15.67 21.51
C PHE A 201 -13.27 15.81 21.94
N ASP A 202 -13.86 16.99 21.86
CA ASP A 202 -15.25 17.23 22.22
C ASP A 202 -16.25 16.34 21.47
N ARG A 203 -15.89 15.80 20.30
CA ARG A 203 -16.74 14.87 19.53
C ARG A 203 -16.26 13.42 19.55
N LEU A 204 -15.21 13.10 20.30
CA LEU A 204 -14.64 11.76 20.39
C LEU A 204 -15.54 10.81 21.19
N HIS A 205 -15.84 9.64 20.64
CA HIS A 205 -16.61 8.61 21.36
C HIS A 205 -15.71 7.41 21.63
N ILE A 206 -15.57 7.04 22.90
CA ILE A 206 -14.80 5.87 23.35
C ILE A 206 -15.79 4.93 24.04
N SER A 207 -15.70 3.64 23.76
CA SER A 207 -16.55 2.62 24.39
C SER A 207 -15.72 1.41 24.76
N SER A 208 -15.75 1.04 26.04
CA SER A 208 -15.09 -0.16 26.55
C SER A 208 -15.60 -1.46 25.89
N SER A 209 -16.83 -1.44 25.37
CA SER A 209 -17.47 -2.60 24.74
C SER A 209 -17.05 -2.84 23.28
N VAL A 210 -16.47 -1.84 22.61
CA VAL A 210 -16.14 -1.92 21.19
C VAL A 210 -14.63 -2.03 21.04
N PRO A 211 -14.09 -3.08 20.40
CA PRO A 211 -12.66 -3.18 20.20
C PRO A 211 -12.15 -2.13 19.20
N ASP A 212 -10.93 -1.64 19.43
CA ASP A 212 -10.21 -0.81 18.47
C ASP A 212 -10.14 -1.46 17.08
N LYS A 213 -10.16 -0.63 16.03
CA LYS A 213 -10.11 -1.11 14.63
C LYS A 213 -9.02 -0.42 13.84
N ARG A 214 -8.32 -1.20 13.02
CA ARG A 214 -7.47 -0.67 11.94
C ARG A 214 -8.36 -0.33 10.74
N SER A 215 -8.14 0.84 10.15
CA SER A 215 -8.82 1.36 8.96
C SER A 215 -7.82 1.61 7.83
N TRP A 216 -8.25 1.37 6.60
CA TRP A 216 -7.44 1.52 5.40
C TRP A 216 -7.73 2.85 4.71
N SER A 217 -6.74 3.76 4.65
CA SER A 217 -6.94 5.14 4.20
C SER A 217 -7.17 5.27 2.69
N LEU A 218 -6.85 4.24 1.90
CA LEU A 218 -7.02 4.26 0.44
C LEU A 218 -8.43 3.83 -0.01
N SER A 219 -9.33 3.50 0.91
CA SER A 219 -10.71 3.13 0.60
C SER A 219 -11.69 3.94 1.45
N PRO A 220 -12.76 4.52 0.85
CA PRO A 220 -13.82 5.16 1.62
C PRO A 220 -14.49 4.23 2.63
N SER A 221 -14.52 2.92 2.34
CA SER A 221 -15.05 1.90 3.26
C SER A 221 -14.14 1.61 4.47
N GLY A 222 -12.90 2.13 4.46
CA GLY A 222 -11.87 1.75 5.42
C GLY A 222 -11.39 0.31 5.29
N LEU A 223 -11.82 -0.44 4.26
CA LEU A 223 -11.43 -1.83 4.06
C LEU A 223 -10.23 -1.96 3.12
N PHE A 224 -9.27 -2.79 3.52
CA PHE A 224 -8.13 -3.13 2.70
C PHE A 224 -8.55 -3.92 1.45
N THR A 225 -7.97 -3.55 0.31
CA THR A 225 -7.96 -4.41 -0.87
C THR A 225 -6.56 -4.46 -1.45
N VAL A 226 -6.14 -5.65 -1.90
CA VAL A 226 -4.85 -5.84 -2.62
C VAL A 226 -4.74 -4.88 -3.80
N LYS A 227 -5.85 -4.62 -4.51
CA LYS A 227 -5.92 -3.68 -5.62
C LYS A 227 -5.55 -2.26 -5.20
N SER A 228 -6.15 -1.74 -4.13
CA SER A 228 -5.87 -0.39 -3.65
C SER A 228 -4.40 -0.24 -3.22
N PHE A 229 -3.86 -1.22 -2.50
CA PHE A 229 -2.47 -1.19 -2.06
C PHE A 229 -1.49 -1.29 -3.24
N PHE A 230 -1.77 -2.19 -4.20
CA PHE A 230 -1.00 -2.31 -5.44
C PHE A 230 -0.94 -0.98 -6.21
N LEU A 231 -2.07 -0.28 -6.35
CA LEU A 231 -2.12 1.00 -7.06
C LEU A 231 -1.32 2.10 -6.35
N ALA A 232 -1.36 2.13 -5.02
CA ALA A 232 -0.59 3.08 -4.23
C ALA A 232 0.93 2.81 -4.29
N LEU A 233 1.35 1.55 -4.14
CA LEU A 233 2.75 1.14 -4.26
C LEU A 233 3.33 1.39 -5.65
N SER A 234 2.49 1.31 -6.68
CA SER A 234 2.90 1.60 -8.05
C SER A 234 3.11 3.09 -8.33
N GLN A 235 2.97 3.95 -7.29
CA GLN A 235 3.15 5.40 -7.34
C GLN A 235 2.40 6.06 -8.49
N TYR A 236 1.22 5.53 -8.78
CA TYR A 236 0.34 6.10 -9.78
C TYR A 236 -0.19 7.45 -9.23
N SER A 237 0.55 8.54 -9.46
CA SER A 237 0.23 9.95 -9.14
C SER A 237 -1.25 10.29 -9.32
N LYS A 238 -1.90 10.99 -8.38
CA LYS A 238 -3.32 11.41 -8.54
C LYS A 238 -3.58 12.33 -9.74
N SER A 239 -2.54 12.72 -10.50
CA SER A 239 -2.69 13.51 -11.72
C SER A 239 -3.68 12.83 -12.69
N PRO A 240 -4.59 13.60 -13.29
CA PRO A 240 -5.57 13.05 -14.21
C PRO A 240 -4.85 12.34 -15.36
N PRO A 241 -5.40 11.22 -15.85
CA PRO A 241 -4.79 10.51 -16.95
C PRO A 241 -4.82 11.36 -18.22
N ILE A 242 -3.65 11.64 -18.78
CA ILE A 242 -3.49 12.31 -20.09
C ILE A 242 -3.86 11.36 -21.25
N PHE A 243 -4.19 10.09 -20.96
CA PHE A 243 -4.49 9.08 -21.96
C PHE A 243 -6.00 8.98 -22.28
N PRO A 244 -6.42 8.98 -23.55
CA PRO A 244 -7.84 8.93 -23.98
C PRO A 244 -8.45 7.52 -23.78
N THR A 245 -8.53 7.09 -22.53
CA THR A 245 -8.88 5.72 -22.13
C THR A 245 -10.24 5.29 -22.63
N LYS A 246 -11.26 6.15 -22.52
CA LYS A 246 -12.62 5.86 -22.96
C LYS A 246 -12.66 5.59 -24.46
N PHE A 247 -11.99 6.44 -25.25
CA PHE A 247 -11.89 6.29 -26.69
C PHE A 247 -11.20 4.98 -27.09
N VAL A 248 -10.05 4.66 -26.50
CA VAL A 248 -9.26 3.48 -26.89
C VAL A 248 -9.91 2.18 -26.41
N TRP A 249 -10.31 2.11 -25.14
CA TRP A 249 -10.68 0.83 -24.52
C TRP A 249 -12.18 0.54 -24.50
N ASN A 250 -13.04 1.58 -24.46
CA ASN A 250 -14.50 1.41 -24.40
C ASN A 250 -15.16 1.39 -25.78
N ALA A 251 -14.43 1.65 -26.86
CA ALA A 251 -14.96 1.53 -28.22
C ALA A 251 -15.49 0.11 -28.50
N GLN A 252 -16.61 -0.01 -29.22
CA GLN A 252 -17.20 -1.29 -29.61
C GLN A 252 -16.55 -1.81 -30.91
N VAL A 253 -15.24 -2.09 -30.85
CA VAL A 253 -14.43 -2.56 -31.98
C VAL A 253 -13.59 -3.78 -31.58
N PRO A 254 -13.13 -4.60 -32.54
CA PRO A 254 -12.25 -5.73 -32.24
C PRO A 254 -10.99 -5.33 -31.47
N PHE A 255 -10.50 -6.21 -30.60
CA PHE A 255 -9.34 -5.93 -29.75
C PHE A 255 -8.08 -5.54 -30.55
N LYS A 256 -7.87 -6.15 -31.73
CA LYS A 256 -6.75 -5.80 -32.63
C LYS A 256 -6.77 -4.31 -33.00
N VAL A 257 -7.95 -3.73 -33.26
CA VAL A 257 -8.11 -2.29 -33.56
C VAL A 257 -7.78 -1.46 -32.32
N LYS A 258 -8.28 -1.85 -31.13
CA LYS A 258 -7.94 -1.17 -29.86
C LYS A 258 -6.43 -1.18 -29.60
N SER A 259 -5.77 -2.31 -29.81
CA SER A 259 -4.32 -2.46 -29.67
C SER A 259 -3.56 -1.57 -30.66
N PHE A 260 -4.02 -1.47 -31.91
CA PHE A 260 -3.43 -0.58 -32.90
C PHE A 260 -3.58 0.90 -32.48
N VAL A 261 -4.79 1.34 -32.13
CA VAL A 261 -5.04 2.72 -31.66
C VAL A 261 -4.25 3.03 -30.39
N TRP A 262 -4.07 2.07 -29.49
CA TRP A 262 -3.20 2.22 -28.32
C TRP A 262 -1.74 2.47 -28.71
N LEU A 263 -1.20 1.77 -29.72
CA LEU A 263 0.14 2.05 -30.26
C LEU A 263 0.23 3.43 -30.90
N VAL A 264 -0.83 3.86 -31.61
CA VAL A 264 -0.93 5.22 -32.20
C VAL A 264 -0.87 6.26 -31.09
N ALA A 265 -1.67 6.10 -30.03
CA ALA A 265 -1.71 7.03 -28.90
C ALA A 265 -0.35 7.15 -28.17
N HIS A 266 0.50 6.12 -28.25
CA HIS A 266 1.87 6.15 -27.72
C HIS A 266 2.94 6.57 -28.76
N LYS A 267 2.55 6.84 -30.01
CA LYS A 267 3.46 7.11 -31.13
C LYS A 267 4.47 5.99 -31.36
N LYS A 268 4.02 4.72 -31.28
CA LYS A 268 4.87 3.52 -31.38
C LYS A 268 4.54 2.60 -32.55
N VAL A 269 3.62 2.99 -33.43
CA VAL A 269 3.36 2.30 -34.70
C VAL A 269 4.63 2.31 -35.56
N ASN A 270 4.88 1.26 -36.33
CA ASN A 270 6.02 1.16 -37.23
C ASN A 270 5.74 1.91 -38.53
N THR A 271 5.79 3.25 -38.50
CA THR A 271 5.85 4.09 -39.69
C THR A 271 7.26 4.04 -40.31
N ASN A 272 7.43 4.44 -41.57
CA ASN A 272 8.72 4.37 -42.27
C ASN A 272 9.84 5.11 -41.53
N ASP A 273 9.56 6.31 -41.02
CA ASP A 273 10.45 7.13 -40.20
C ASP A 273 10.86 6.40 -38.90
N LEU A 274 9.90 5.78 -38.20
CA LEU A 274 10.19 5.03 -36.97
C LEU A 274 10.95 3.72 -37.22
N LEU A 275 10.69 3.07 -38.36
CA LEU A 275 11.43 1.89 -38.78
C LEU A 275 12.88 2.23 -39.13
N GLN A 276 13.10 3.34 -39.84
CA GLN A 276 14.43 3.82 -40.18
C GLN A 276 15.22 4.23 -38.93
N LEU A 277 14.58 4.87 -37.95
CA LEU A 277 15.21 5.18 -36.65
C LEU A 277 15.60 3.92 -35.86
N ARG A 278 14.77 2.87 -35.89
CA ARG A 278 15.03 1.63 -35.13
C ARG A 278 15.98 0.68 -35.85
N ARG A 279 16.01 0.73 -37.18
CA ARG A 279 16.75 -0.18 -38.06
C ARG A 279 17.41 0.65 -39.17
N PRO A 280 18.40 1.50 -38.84
CA PRO A 280 19.04 2.38 -39.81
C PRO A 280 19.72 1.63 -40.96
N TYR A 281 20.07 0.36 -40.74
CA TYR A 281 20.66 -0.55 -41.72
C TYR A 281 19.64 -1.22 -42.66
N LYS A 282 18.33 -1.15 -42.37
CA LYS A 282 17.29 -1.53 -43.34
C LYS A 282 16.96 -0.30 -44.16
N ALA A 283 17.68 -0.12 -45.26
CA ALA A 283 17.28 0.84 -46.28
C ALA A 283 15.87 0.45 -46.77
N LEU A 284 14.87 1.26 -46.42
CA LEU A 284 13.60 1.27 -47.12
C LEU A 284 13.87 2.09 -48.39
N SER A 285 14.52 1.47 -49.38
CA SER A 285 14.63 2.09 -50.70
C SER A 285 13.19 2.29 -51.19
N PRO A 286 12.78 3.52 -51.56
CA PRO A 286 11.62 3.66 -52.40
C PRO A 286 12.05 3.08 -53.75
N ASP A 287 11.63 1.86 -54.06
CA ASP A 287 11.60 1.40 -55.45
C ASP A 287 10.56 2.31 -56.13
N ILE A 288 11.04 3.40 -56.72
CA ILE A 288 10.32 4.28 -57.66
C ILE A 288 10.87 3.98 -59.05
#